data_AF-A0A946GYJ4-F1
#
_entry.id   AF-A0A946GYJ4-F1
#
_cell.length_a   1.000
_cell.length_b   1.000
_cell.length_c   1.000
_cell.angle_alpha   90.00
_cell.angle_beta   90.00
_cell.angle_gamma   90.00
#
_symmetry.space_group_name_H-M   'P 1'
#
loop_
_entity.id
_entity.type
_entity.pdbx_description
1 polymer ?
#
loop_
_entity_poly.entity_id
_entity_poly.type
_entity_poly.pdbx_seq_one_letter_code
_entity_poly.pdbx_strand_id
1 'polypeptide(L)'
;MWIQVVRWAARIIGLFPVGLVSWFAIAHAIGGEFKLLTPTESLQMTAFVVAHLGMLVLWRWELLGALMNVGGMIGFCAVDYVTTGHNIVGGFAFWFVPGLLALFCWGYTYVEKRRGLQQKTDHTGTPPSQPSQVAG
;
A
#
# COMPACT_ATOMS: atom_id res chain seq x y z
N MET A 1 -1.85 -5.45 21.11
CA MET A 1 -2.76 -4.30 21.34
C MET A 1 -2.37 -3.08 20.50
N TRP A 2 -1.11 -2.64 20.53
CA TRP A 2 -0.60 -1.47 19.77
C TRP A 2 -0.78 -1.52 18.23
N ILE A 3 -0.67 -2.69 17.61
CA ILE A 3 -0.83 -2.87 16.15
C ILE A 3 -2.23 -2.50 15.65
N GLN A 4 -3.27 -2.71 16.46
CA GLN A 4 -4.63 -2.33 16.06
C GLN A 4 -4.85 -0.81 16.07
N VAL A 5 -4.19 -0.10 16.98
CA VAL A 5 -4.21 1.37 17.05
C VAL A 5 -3.52 1.97 15.84
N VAL A 6 -2.37 1.43 15.44
CA VAL A 6 -1.64 1.87 14.24
C VAL A 6 -2.47 1.62 12.97
N ARG A 7 -3.17 0.47 12.89
CA ARG A 7 -4.08 0.17 11.77
C ARG A 7 -5.25 1.15 11.69
N TRP A 8 -5.84 1.54 12.82
CA TRP A 8 -6.91 2.53 12.85
C TRP A 8 -6.42 3.94 12.55
N ALA A 9 -5.25 4.33 13.07
CA ALA A 9 -4.63 5.60 12.75
C ALA A 9 -4.33 5.74 11.24
N ALA A 10 -3.80 4.71 10.61
CA ALA A 10 -3.58 4.69 9.15
C ALA A 10 -4.88 4.90 8.36
N ARG A 11 -6.01 4.34 8.82
CA ARG A 11 -7.33 4.47 8.17
C ARG A 11 -7.90 5.88 8.34
N ILE A 12 -7.83 6.44 9.56
CA ILE A 12 -8.32 7.80 9.83
C ILE A 12 -7.49 8.83 9.06
N ILE A 13 -6.16 8.65 9.01
CA ILE A 13 -5.27 9.53 8.26
C ILE A 13 -5.51 9.42 6.76
N GLY A 14 -5.83 8.21 6.24
CA GLY A 14 -6.17 8.00 4.83
C GLY A 14 -7.55 8.55 4.43
N LEU A 15 -8.49 8.65 5.36
CA LEU A 15 -9.83 9.22 5.13
C LEU A 15 -9.78 10.70 4.74
N PHE A 16 -8.83 11.46 5.29
CA PHE A 16 -8.69 12.88 5.00
C PHE A 16 -8.36 13.17 3.52
N PRO A 17 -7.29 12.61 2.92
CA PRO A 17 -7.01 12.78 1.50
C PRO A 17 -8.09 12.18 0.60
N VAL A 18 -8.73 11.07 0.98
CA VAL A 18 -9.86 10.50 0.22
C VAL A 18 -11.05 11.46 0.18
N GLY A 19 -11.44 11.99 1.35
CA GLY A 19 -12.56 12.92 1.46
C GLY A 19 -12.32 14.21 0.68
N LEU A 20 -11.10 14.76 0.78
CA LEU A 20 -10.72 15.99 0.10
C LEU A 20 -10.79 15.85 -1.41
N VAL A 21 -10.22 14.78 -1.98
CA VAL A 21 -10.29 14.59 -3.43
C VAL A 21 -11.67 14.19 -3.91
N SER A 22 -12.41 13.37 -3.15
CA SER A 22 -13.80 13.05 -3.49
C SER A 22 -14.62 14.33 -3.56
N TRP A 23 -14.41 15.27 -2.63
CA TRP A 23 -15.03 16.58 -2.65
C TRP A 23 -14.66 17.38 -3.90
N PHE A 24 -13.37 17.47 -4.25
CA PHE A 24 -12.93 18.15 -5.47
C PHE A 24 -13.50 17.50 -6.74
N ALA A 25 -13.51 16.17 -6.81
CA ALA A 25 -14.05 15.44 -7.94
C ALA A 25 -15.56 15.70 -8.12
N ILE A 26 -16.32 15.70 -7.03
CA ILE A 26 -17.75 16.03 -7.05
C ILE A 26 -17.96 17.50 -7.43
N ALA A 27 -17.18 18.43 -6.86
CA ALA A 27 -17.27 19.85 -7.17
C ALA A 27 -16.99 20.13 -8.65
N HIS A 28 -15.98 19.47 -9.23
CA HIS A 28 -15.65 19.60 -10.66
C HIS A 28 -16.71 18.97 -11.56
N ALA A 29 -17.27 17.82 -11.16
CA ALA A 29 -18.34 17.15 -11.90
C ALA A 29 -19.63 17.98 -11.94
N ILE A 30 -19.98 18.65 -10.84
CA ILE A 30 -21.15 19.55 -10.77
C ILE A 30 -20.90 20.87 -11.50
N GLY A 31 -19.65 21.38 -11.47
CA GLY A 31 -19.26 22.61 -12.17
C GLY A 31 -19.20 22.49 -13.70
N GLY A 32 -19.28 21.28 -14.25
CA GLY A 32 -19.28 21.04 -15.70
C GLY A 32 -17.95 21.31 -16.40
N GLU A 33 -16.85 21.49 -15.65
CA GLU A 33 -15.52 21.80 -16.17
C GLU A 33 -14.76 20.55 -16.64
N PHE A 34 -15.41 19.67 -17.40
CA PHE A 34 -14.71 18.58 -18.07
C PHE A 34 -13.95 19.12 -19.28
N LYS A 35 -12.80 19.73 -19.04
CA LYS A 35 -11.85 20.07 -20.09
C LYS A 35 -11.42 18.76 -20.78
N LEU A 36 -11.22 18.78 -22.10
CA LEU A 36 -10.66 17.64 -22.82
C LEU A 36 -9.25 17.39 -22.29
N LEU A 37 -9.07 16.34 -21.49
CA LEU A 37 -7.77 15.91 -21.00
C LEU A 37 -6.95 15.35 -22.17
N THR A 38 -5.68 15.73 -22.22
CA THR A 38 -4.71 15.05 -23.09
C THR A 38 -4.58 13.57 -22.69
N PRO A 39 -4.11 12.68 -23.59
CA PRO A 39 -3.96 11.26 -23.29
C PRO A 39 -3.07 11.01 -22.05
N THR A 40 -2.06 11.85 -21.85
CA THR A 40 -1.15 11.83 -20.69
C THR A 40 -1.86 12.26 -19.41
N GLU A 41 -2.64 13.34 -19.44
CA GLU A 41 -3.44 13.78 -18.28
C GLU A 41 -4.50 12.72 -17.92
N SER A 42 -5.11 12.07 -18.91
CA SER A 42 -6.08 10.99 -18.68
C SER A 42 -5.43 9.76 -18.01
N LEU A 43 -4.20 9.43 -18.38
CA LEU A 43 -3.43 8.35 -17.76
C LEU A 43 -3.06 8.70 -16.31
N GLN A 44 -2.67 9.95 -16.08
CA GLN A 44 -2.35 10.47 -14.75
C GLN A 44 -3.60 10.49 -13.85
N MET A 45 -4.76 10.93 -14.37
CA MET A 45 -6.05 10.85 -13.66
C MET A 45 -6.44 9.42 -13.32
N THR A 46 -6.30 8.47 -14.26
CA THR A 46 -6.63 7.06 -13.99
C THR A 46 -5.70 6.44 -12.95
N ALA A 47 -4.39 6.71 -13.00
CA ALA A 47 -3.45 6.27 -11.97
C ALA A 47 -3.81 6.84 -10.59
N PHE A 48 -4.23 8.11 -10.55
CA PHE A 48 -4.67 8.77 -9.32
C PHE A 48 -5.96 8.15 -8.76
N VAL A 49 -6.94 7.84 -9.62
CA VAL A 49 -8.18 7.12 -9.26
C VAL A 49 -7.86 5.71 -8.73
N VAL A 50 -6.93 4.99 -9.36
CA VAL A 50 -6.49 3.68 -8.89
C VAL A 50 -5.84 3.78 -7.51
N ALA A 51 -4.99 4.78 -7.27
CA ALA A 51 -4.40 5.01 -5.95
C ALA A 51 -5.48 5.35 -4.89
N HIS A 52 -6.48 6.14 -5.29
CA HIS A 52 -7.68 6.46 -4.50
C HIS A 52 -8.48 5.23 -4.11
N LEU A 53 -8.80 4.40 -5.08
CA LEU A 53 -9.51 3.14 -4.87
C LEU A 53 -8.68 2.21 -3.99
N GLY A 54 -7.35 2.23 -4.12
CA GLY A 54 -6.44 1.53 -3.22
C GLY A 54 -6.63 1.92 -1.75
N MET A 55 -6.88 3.19 -1.45
CA MET A 55 -7.20 3.63 -0.07
C MET A 55 -8.57 3.14 0.42
N LEU A 56 -9.58 3.11 -0.44
CA LEU A 56 -10.89 2.52 -0.10
C LEU A 56 -10.78 1.00 0.13
N VAL A 57 -10.03 0.31 -0.72
CA VAL A 57 -9.78 -1.14 -0.61
C VAL A 57 -8.99 -1.48 0.65
N LEU A 58 -8.11 -0.57 1.11
CA LEU A 58 -7.35 -0.69 2.36
C LEU A 58 -8.25 -0.97 3.58
N TRP A 59 -9.52 -0.54 3.53
CA TRP A 59 -10.48 -0.70 4.62
C TRP A 59 -10.87 -2.16 4.86
N ARG A 60 -10.92 -2.97 3.78
CA ARG A 60 -11.29 -4.40 3.82
C ARG A 60 -10.09 -5.33 3.58
N TRP A 61 -9.14 -4.92 2.73
CA TRP A 61 -7.98 -5.70 2.28
C TRP A 61 -6.70 -4.87 2.34
N GLU A 62 -5.99 -4.94 3.47
CA GLU A 62 -4.83 -4.07 3.75
C GLU A 62 -3.67 -4.23 2.77
N LEU A 63 -3.34 -5.46 2.39
CA LEU A 63 -2.25 -5.73 1.44
C LEU A 63 -2.59 -5.23 0.04
N LEU A 64 -3.79 -5.58 -0.45
CA LEU A 64 -4.23 -5.25 -1.79
C LEU A 64 -4.39 -3.73 -1.95
N GLY A 65 -4.99 -3.08 -0.94
CA GLY A 65 -5.11 -1.63 -0.92
C GLY A 65 -3.77 -0.91 -0.84
N ALA A 66 -2.80 -1.45 -0.09
CA ALA A 66 -1.47 -0.85 0.03
C ALA A 66 -0.71 -0.94 -1.30
N LEU A 67 -0.78 -2.10 -1.97
CA LEU A 67 -0.22 -2.30 -3.31
C LEU A 67 -0.87 -1.41 -4.35
N MET A 68 -2.21 -1.30 -4.35
CA MET A 68 -2.92 -0.43 -5.28
C MET A 68 -2.63 1.05 -5.04
N ASN A 69 -2.53 1.48 -3.77
CA ASN A 69 -2.22 2.87 -3.43
C ASN A 69 -0.76 3.20 -3.81
N VAL A 70 0.20 2.44 -3.28
CA VAL A 70 1.62 2.67 -3.57
C VAL A 70 1.93 2.49 -5.06
N GLY A 71 1.39 1.44 -5.69
CA GLY A 71 1.57 1.19 -7.12
C GLY A 71 0.93 2.25 -7.99
N GLY A 72 -0.30 2.68 -7.67
CA GLY A 72 -0.99 3.76 -8.38
C GLY A 72 -0.25 5.10 -8.24
N MET A 73 0.29 5.39 -7.06
CA MET A 73 1.02 6.64 -6.82
C MET A 73 2.42 6.64 -7.45
N ILE A 74 3.11 5.49 -7.45
CA ILE A 74 4.34 5.31 -8.22
C ILE A 74 4.07 5.50 -9.72
N GLY A 75 2.99 4.93 -10.24
CA GLY A 75 2.58 5.10 -11.64
C GLY A 75 2.28 6.56 -11.97
N PHE A 76 1.56 7.25 -11.08
CA PHE A 76 1.29 8.69 -11.20
C PHE A 76 2.58 9.51 -11.23
N CYS A 77 3.51 9.28 -10.29
CA CYS A 77 4.80 9.97 -10.25
C CYS A 77 5.67 9.64 -11.47
N ALA A 78 5.63 8.41 -11.98
CA ALA A 78 6.40 8.01 -13.16
C ALA A 78 5.89 8.72 -14.42
N VAL A 79 4.57 8.78 -14.61
CA VAL A 79 3.96 9.51 -15.72
C VAL A 79 4.28 11.00 -15.61
N ASP A 80 4.11 11.60 -14.43
CA ASP A 80 4.38 13.02 -14.21
C ASP A 80 5.86 13.39 -14.42
N TYR A 81 6.78 12.53 -13.97
CA TYR A 81 8.21 12.74 -14.18
C TYR A 81 8.57 12.73 -15.67
N VAL A 82 7.95 11.86 -16.46
CA VAL A 82 8.16 11.78 -17.92
C VAL A 82 7.56 12.98 -18.64
N THR A 83 6.42 13.51 -18.19
CA THR A 83 5.74 14.63 -18.84
C THR A 83 6.29 16.00 -18.45
N THR A 84 6.62 16.18 -17.18
CA THR A 84 6.89 17.49 -16.56
C THR A 84 8.36 17.66 -16.22
N GLY A 85 9.14 16.57 -16.14
CA GLY A 85 10.56 16.57 -15.75
C GLY A 85 10.82 16.99 -14.30
N HIS A 86 9.77 17.28 -13.53
CA HIS A 86 9.84 17.69 -12.13
C HIS A 86 9.45 16.54 -11.21
N ASN A 87 10.08 16.49 -10.04
CA ASN A 87 9.82 15.45 -9.06
C ASN A 87 8.78 15.92 -8.03
N ILE A 88 7.49 15.78 -8.35
CA ILE A 88 6.37 16.16 -7.45
C ILE A 88 6.19 15.22 -6.24
N VAL A 89 7.10 14.25 -6.06
CA VAL A 89 7.12 13.32 -4.92
C VAL A 89 7.05 14.05 -3.58
N GLY A 90 7.60 15.26 -3.47
CA GLY A 90 7.52 16.08 -2.25
C GLY A 90 6.11 16.60 -1.93
N GLY A 91 5.33 17.00 -2.94
CA GLY A 91 3.97 17.54 -2.74
C GLY A 91 2.94 16.46 -2.40
N PHE A 92 3.14 15.26 -2.93
CA PHE A 92 2.25 14.11 -2.70
C PHE A 92 2.79 13.13 -1.65
N ALA A 93 3.84 13.47 -0.91
CA ALA A 93 4.42 12.60 0.13
C ALA A 93 3.39 12.15 1.18
N PHE A 94 2.41 13.01 1.50
CA PHE A 94 1.32 12.69 2.43
C PHE A 94 0.43 11.54 1.97
N TRP A 95 0.33 11.30 0.66
CA TRP A 95 -0.45 10.21 0.08
C TRP A 95 0.21 8.83 0.25
N PHE A 96 1.54 8.80 0.35
CA PHE A 96 2.29 7.57 0.59
C PHE A 96 2.19 7.10 2.04
N VAL A 97 1.91 7.99 2.99
CA VAL A 97 1.87 7.68 4.43
C VAL A 97 0.94 6.50 4.76
N PRO A 98 -0.36 6.50 4.40
CA PRO A 98 -1.25 5.37 4.71
C PRO A 98 -0.86 4.08 3.98
N GLY A 99 -0.35 4.17 2.75
CA GLY A 99 0.12 3.01 1.98
C GLY A 99 1.36 2.35 2.58
N LEU A 100 2.36 3.16 2.95
CA LEU A 100 3.59 2.70 3.59
C LEU A 100 3.34 2.16 4.99
N LEU A 101 2.47 2.78 5.78
CA LEU A 101 2.11 2.28 7.12
C LEU A 101 1.42 0.92 7.05
N ALA A 102 0.51 0.73 6.08
CA ALA A 102 -0.18 -0.54 5.86
C ALA A 102 0.79 -1.64 5.41
N LEU A 103 1.71 -1.30 4.51
CA LEU A 103 2.75 -2.21 4.02
C LEU A 103 3.73 -2.60 5.13
N PHE A 104 4.10 -1.64 5.99
CA PHE A 104 4.94 -1.89 7.16
C PHE A 104 4.25 -2.79 8.19
N CYS A 105 2.97 -2.55 8.50
CA CYS A 105 2.18 -3.41 9.40
C CYS A 105 2.07 -4.84 8.87
N TRP A 106 1.88 -5.02 7.56
CA TRP A 106 1.83 -6.33 6.95
C TRP A 106 3.18 -7.04 6.97
N GLY A 107 4.27 -6.33 6.64
CA GLY A 107 5.62 -6.88 6.70
C GLY A 107 5.99 -7.35 8.10
N TYR A 108 5.63 -6.58 9.13
CA TYR A 108 5.88 -6.93 10.52
C TYR A 108 5.13 -8.19 10.95
N THR A 109 3.84 -8.28 10.63
CA THR A 109 3.03 -9.49 10.93
C THR A 109 3.48 -10.72 10.14
N TYR A 110 4.01 -10.53 8.92
CA TYR A 110 4.54 -11.63 8.12
C TYR A 110 5.85 -12.19 8.71
N VAL A 111 6.76 -11.33 9.17
CA VAL A 111 8.01 -11.73 9.81
C VAL A 111 7.77 -12.44 11.14
N GLU A 112 6.83 -11.94 11.95
CA GLU A 112 6.47 -12.54 13.24
C GLU A 112 5.87 -13.95 13.04
N LYS A 113 5.01 -14.12 12.04
CA LYS A 113 4.46 -15.43 11.67
C LYS A 113 5.54 -16.43 11.24
N ARG A 114 6.58 -15.99 10.51
CA ARG A 114 7.71 -16.86 10.15
C ARG A 114 8.57 -17.26 11.34
N ARG A 115 8.82 -16.35 12.28
CA ARG A 115 9.59 -16.65 13.49
C ARG A 115 8.88 -17.67 14.38
N GLY A 116 7.55 -17.57 14.52
CA GLY A 116 6.76 -18.56 15.25
C GLY A 116 6.75 -19.96 14.60
N LEU A 117 6.81 -20.04 13.25
CA LEU A 117 6.92 -21.30 12.53
C LEU A 117 8.28 -21.97 12.75
N GLN A 118 9.39 -21.22 12.73
CA GLN A 118 10.72 -21.76 13.02
C GLN A 118 10.80 -22.30 14.45
N GLN A 119 10.32 -21.55 15.44
CA GLN A 119 10.32 -21.98 16.84
C GLN A 119 9.49 -23.24 17.07
N LYS A 120 8.35 -23.40 16.39
CA LYS A 120 7.55 -24.64 16.45
C LYS A 120 8.29 -25.84 15.85
N THR A 121 9.12 -25.60 14.83
CA THR A 121 9.89 -26.66 14.16
C THR A 121 11.05 -27.14 15.04
N ASP A 122 11.72 -26.22 15.76
CA ASP A 122 12.78 -26.54 16.73
C ASP A 122 12.26 -27.32 17.94
N HIS A 123 11.05 -27.04 18.41
CA HIS A 123 10.43 -27.78 19.52
C HIS A 123 9.87 -29.15 19.14
N THR A 124 9.58 -29.40 17.86
CA THR A 124 9.16 -30.73 17.38
C THR A 124 10.29 -31.70 17.09
N GLY A 125 11.54 -31.33 17.41
CA GLY A 125 12.67 -32.23 17.58
C GLY A 125 12.58 -33.52 16.78
N THR A 126 12.75 -33.45 15.46
CA THR A 126 13.27 -34.62 14.75
C THR A 126 14.71 -34.76 15.22
N PRO A 127 15.05 -35.75 16.05
CA PRO A 127 16.45 -36.00 16.34
C PRO A 127 17.16 -36.26 15.00
N PRO A 128 18.38 -35.74 14.80
CA PRO A 128 19.19 -36.21 13.70
C PRO A 128 19.30 -37.73 13.84
N SER A 129 18.79 -38.44 12.83
CA SER A 129 18.96 -39.88 12.70
C SER A 129 20.44 -40.18 12.90
N GLN A 130 20.80 -40.80 14.03
CA GLN A 130 22.16 -41.23 14.29
C GLN A 130 22.62 -42.03 13.06
N PRO A 131 23.77 -41.69 12.43
CA PRO A 131 24.34 -42.57 11.44
C PRO A 131 24.64 -43.90 12.16
N SER A 132 23.90 -44.93 11.76
CA SER A 132 24.13 -46.30 12.15
C SER A 132 25.62 -46.59 11.98
N GLN A 133 26.33 -46.73 13.11
CA GLN A 133 27.64 -47.35 13.11
C GLN A 133 27.41 -48.80 12.69
N VAL A 134 27.57 -49.04 11.40
CA VAL A 134 27.62 -50.38 10.83
C VAL A 134 28.93 -50.98 11.35
N ALA A 135 28.76 -51.96 12.23
CA ALA A 135 29.81 -52.85 12.68
C ALA A 135 30.51 -53.49 11.48
N GLY A 136 31.83 -53.57 11.55
CA GLY A 136 32.70 -54.23 10.58
C GLY A 136 34.16 -53.92 10.85
#